data_AF-A0A9J6CW26-F1
#
_entry.id   AF-A0A9J6CW26-F1
#
_cell.length_a   1.000
_cell.length_b   1.000
_cell.length_c   1.000
_cell.angle_alpha   90.00
_cell.angle_beta   90.00
_cell.angle_gamma   90.00
#
_symmetry.space_group_name_H-M   'P 1'
#
loop_
_entity.id
_entity.type
_entity.pdbx_description
1 polymer ?
#
loop_
_entity_poly.entity_id
_entity_poly.type
_entity_poly.pdbx_seq_one_letter_code
_entity_poly.pdbx_strand_id
1 'polypeptide(L)'
;MTLELSFSQWIRDIEALAADGKEGHYIRRCAEIVGRTGQLYSLKIQQVLQTHAEIVELVLRFWGTGSVPQYHNMSDPDLRRAVNGYLPDDSQLWPIDEIVNMQPEFFSRLDATHLCKTGYQERFKLFLGAYVVWALSPMVSTYLTNSMLADMNRLSTADDYRFSKCIEAMEALMPLVNWQLHRDGQEDLEPTWRAA
;
A
#
# COMPACT_ATOMS: atom_id res chain seq x y z
N MET A 1 2.36 3.59 -9.21
CA MET A 1 2.37 3.72 -7.74
C MET A 1 3.42 2.80 -7.11
N THR A 2 4.37 3.32 -6.33
CA THR A 2 5.25 2.47 -5.49
C THR A 2 4.47 1.92 -4.29
N LEU A 3 4.93 0.80 -3.71
CA LEU A 3 4.28 0.19 -2.54
C LEU A 3 4.18 1.18 -1.37
N GLU A 4 5.22 1.99 -1.18
CA GLU A 4 5.27 3.04 -0.16
C GLU A 4 4.14 4.06 -0.33
N LEU A 5 3.98 4.63 -1.54
CA LEU A 5 2.93 5.59 -1.82
C LEU A 5 1.53 4.99 -1.65
N SER A 6 1.35 3.74 -2.06
CA SER A 6 0.09 3.01 -1.89
C SER A 6 -0.26 2.81 -0.42
N PHE A 7 0.72 2.40 0.38
CA PHE A 7 0.54 2.17 1.81
C PHE A 7 0.28 3.48 2.57
N SER A 8 1.02 4.55 2.26
CA SER A 8 0.73 5.88 2.82
C SER A 8 -0.66 6.38 2.45
N GLN A 9 -1.11 6.13 1.21
CA GLN A 9 -2.46 6.49 0.80
C GLN A 9 -3.51 5.71 1.57
N TRP A 10 -3.29 4.40 1.78
CA TRP A 10 -4.19 3.59 2.58
C TRP A 10 -4.29 4.09 4.02
N ILE A 11 -3.18 4.43 4.66
CA ILE A 11 -3.19 5.01 6.01
C ILE A 11 -4.08 6.26 6.06
N ARG A 12 -3.85 7.21 5.14
CA ARG A 12 -4.66 8.44 5.06
C ARG A 12 -6.14 8.15 4.83
N ASP A 13 -6.46 7.17 3.99
CA ASP A 13 -7.83 6.81 3.66
C ASP A 13 -8.56 6.20 4.86
N ILE A 14 -7.88 5.35 5.64
CA ILE A 14 -8.45 4.79 6.88
C ILE A 14 -8.58 5.85 7.97
N GLU A 15 -7.61 6.77 8.11
CA GLU A 15 -7.70 7.89 9.05
C GLU A 15 -8.87 8.81 8.73
N ALA A 16 -9.10 9.12 7.45
CA ALA A 16 -10.25 9.91 7.01
C ALA A 16 -11.59 9.21 7.34
N LEU A 17 -11.66 7.90 7.12
CA LEU A 17 -12.82 7.10 7.51
C LEU A 17 -13.03 7.06 9.03
N ALA A 18 -11.93 7.04 9.81
CA ALA A 18 -11.97 7.05 11.27
C ALA A 18 -12.47 8.39 11.82
N ALA A 19 -12.12 9.51 11.19
CA ALA A 19 -12.66 10.83 11.53
C ALA A 19 -14.19 10.90 11.39
N ASP A 20 -14.74 10.16 10.42
CA ASP A 20 -16.18 10.07 10.15
C ASP A 20 -16.90 8.91 10.87
N GLY A 21 -16.17 8.07 11.63
CA GLY A 21 -16.70 6.88 12.30
C GLY A 21 -17.18 5.77 11.35
N LYS A 22 -16.65 5.74 10.11
CA LYS A 22 -17.08 4.83 9.03
C LYS A 22 -16.07 3.71 8.74
N GLU A 23 -14.91 3.72 9.39
CA GLU A 23 -13.80 2.78 9.19
C GLU A 23 -14.20 1.32 9.42
N GLY A 24 -14.96 1.05 10.50
CA GLY A 24 -15.45 -0.29 10.79
C GLY A 24 -16.47 -0.79 9.77
N HIS A 25 -17.30 0.11 9.25
CA HIS A 25 -18.31 -0.20 8.23
C HIS A 25 -17.65 -0.51 6.87
N TYR A 26 -16.65 0.27 6.49
CA TYR A 26 -15.87 0.03 5.27
C TYR A 26 -15.16 -1.33 5.30
N ILE A 27 -14.41 -1.62 6.36
CA ILE A 27 -13.70 -2.91 6.49
C ILE A 27 -14.68 -4.08 6.55
N ARG A 28 -15.85 -3.88 7.16
CA ARG A 28 -16.93 -4.88 7.14
C ARG A 28 -17.37 -5.22 5.72
N ARG A 29 -17.65 -4.20 4.90
CA ARG A 29 -18.04 -4.41 3.50
C ARG A 29 -16.94 -5.12 2.70
N CYS A 30 -15.68 -4.74 2.89
CA CYS A 30 -14.54 -5.45 2.29
C CYS A 30 -14.57 -6.94 2.65
N ALA A 31 -14.82 -7.27 3.93
CA ALA A 31 -14.91 -8.65 4.39
C ALA A 31 -16.14 -9.41 3.88
N GLU A 32 -17.30 -8.74 3.79
CA GLU A 32 -18.56 -9.31 3.29
C GLU A 32 -18.54 -9.60 1.78
N ILE A 33 -17.66 -8.94 1.03
CA ILE A 33 -17.56 -9.11 -0.42
C ILE A 33 -16.50 -10.16 -0.78
N VAL A 34 -15.44 -10.28 0.01
CA VAL A 34 -14.38 -11.30 -0.19
C VAL A 34 -14.76 -12.65 0.44
N GLY A 35 -15.68 -12.68 1.41
CA GLY A 35 -16.12 -13.90 2.10
C GLY A 35 -17.62 -13.95 2.41
N ARG A 36 -18.11 -15.03 3.02
CA ARG A 36 -19.53 -15.16 3.40
C ARG A 36 -19.85 -14.42 4.70
N THR A 37 -20.95 -13.68 4.74
CA THR A 37 -21.46 -12.89 5.88
C THR A 37 -21.57 -13.69 7.19
N GLY A 38 -21.20 -13.10 8.33
CA GLY A 38 -21.38 -13.68 9.66
C GLY A 38 -20.83 -12.83 10.82
N GLN A 39 -21.34 -13.05 12.03
CA GLN A 39 -20.90 -12.40 13.29
C GLN A 39 -19.39 -12.52 13.56
N LEU A 40 -18.71 -13.50 12.94
CA LEU A 40 -17.27 -13.73 13.05
C LEU A 40 -16.39 -12.58 12.53
N TYR A 41 -16.91 -11.68 11.70
CA TYR A 41 -16.10 -10.56 11.19
C TYR A 41 -15.99 -9.38 12.14
N SER A 42 -16.95 -9.15 13.04
CA SER A 42 -16.91 -7.98 13.93
C SER A 42 -15.63 -7.95 14.78
N LEU A 43 -15.21 -9.11 15.30
CA LEU A 43 -13.95 -9.24 16.04
C LEU A 43 -12.73 -9.01 15.13
N LYS A 44 -12.74 -9.57 13.91
CA LYS A 44 -11.65 -9.40 12.95
C LYS A 44 -11.49 -7.94 12.51
N ILE A 45 -12.60 -7.23 12.30
CA ILE A 45 -12.62 -5.80 11.97
C ILE A 45 -12.01 -4.99 13.12
N GLN A 46 -12.42 -5.26 14.37
CA GLN A 46 -11.82 -4.61 15.54
C GLN A 46 -10.31 -4.88 15.63
N GLN A 47 -9.87 -6.11 15.33
CA GLN A 47 -8.44 -6.45 15.31
C GLN A 47 -7.68 -5.68 14.21
N VAL A 48 -8.26 -5.50 13.02
CA VAL A 48 -7.68 -4.69 11.95
C VAL A 48 -7.56 -3.22 12.39
N LEU A 49 -8.62 -2.65 12.95
CA LEU A 49 -8.64 -1.26 13.42
C LEU A 49 -7.64 -1.02 14.55
N GLN A 50 -7.57 -1.94 15.52
CA GLN A 50 -6.60 -1.86 16.60
C GLN A 50 -5.16 -1.92 16.06
N THR A 51 -4.90 -2.84 15.13
CA THR A 51 -3.57 -2.96 14.50
C THR A 51 -3.24 -1.72 13.67
N HIS A 52 -4.22 -1.13 12.98
CA HIS A 52 -4.05 0.12 12.25
C HIS A 52 -3.62 1.26 13.18
N ALA A 53 -4.33 1.47 14.29
CA ALA A 53 -4.00 2.51 15.26
C ALA A 53 -2.58 2.32 15.84
N GLU A 54 -2.22 1.08 16.18
CA GLU A 54 -0.88 0.72 16.66
C GLU A 54 0.22 1.05 15.62
N ILE A 55 -0.02 0.72 14.33
CA ILE A 55 0.95 1.00 13.24
C ILE A 55 1.05 2.49 12.95
N VAL A 56 -0.07 3.22 12.92
CA VAL A 56 -0.08 4.68 12.73
C VAL A 56 0.71 5.38 13.83
N GLU A 57 0.51 4.99 15.09
CA GLU A 57 1.27 5.54 16.21
C GLU A 57 2.78 5.32 16.05
N LEU A 58 3.19 4.14 15.57
CA LEU A 58 4.59 3.86 15.27
C LEU A 58 5.12 4.68 14.10
N VAL A 59 4.36 4.79 13.01
CA VAL A 59 4.75 5.57 11.83
C VAL A 59 4.90 7.03 12.20
N LEU A 60 3.91 7.64 12.86
CA LEU A 60 3.96 9.05 13.24
C LEU A 60 5.13 9.38 14.18
N ARG A 61 5.56 8.43 15.01
CA ARG A 61 6.65 8.65 15.99
C ARG A 61 8.03 8.35 15.45
N PHE A 62 8.17 7.33 14.61
CA PHE A 62 9.47 6.74 14.26
C PHE A 62 9.74 6.68 12.76
N TRP A 63 8.78 7.04 11.90
CA TRP A 63 8.98 7.13 10.47
C TRP A 63 9.45 8.54 10.09
N GLY A 64 10.65 8.66 9.53
CA GLY A 64 11.17 9.97 9.15
C GLY A 64 12.44 9.92 8.31
N THR A 65 12.67 10.99 7.57
CA THR A 65 13.82 11.19 6.67
C THR A 65 15.13 11.50 7.40
N GLY A 66 15.09 11.65 8.73
CA GLY A 66 16.26 11.90 9.58
C GLY A 66 16.92 10.65 10.18
N SER A 67 16.37 9.46 9.89
CA SER A 67 16.92 8.19 10.38
C SER A 67 18.28 7.92 9.74
N VAL A 68 19.31 7.65 10.55
CA VAL A 68 20.61 7.22 10.04
C VAL A 68 20.47 5.80 9.49
N PRO A 69 20.71 5.56 8.19
CA PRO A 69 20.62 4.21 7.63
C PRO A 69 21.61 3.26 8.32
N GLN A 70 21.21 2.01 8.50
CA GLN A 70 22.08 0.98 9.03
C GLN A 70 22.33 -0.11 8.00
N TYR A 71 23.61 -0.47 7.86
CA TYR A 71 24.08 -1.49 6.93
C TYR A 71 24.25 -2.80 7.66
N HIS A 72 23.69 -3.87 7.09
CA HIS A 72 23.70 -5.21 7.67
C HIS A 72 23.90 -6.24 6.59
N ASN A 73 24.54 -7.36 6.92
CA ASN A 73 24.61 -8.50 6.02
C ASN A 73 23.27 -9.26 6.03
N MET A 74 22.89 -9.86 4.90
CA MET A 74 21.72 -10.75 4.70
C MET A 74 21.87 -12.11 5.39
N SER A 75 22.35 -12.10 6.63
CA SER A 75 22.62 -13.27 7.46
C SER A 75 21.34 -14.01 7.88
N ASP A 76 20.24 -13.29 8.13
CA ASP A 76 18.94 -13.85 8.47
C ASP A 76 18.41 -14.78 7.34
N PRO A 77 18.26 -16.09 7.59
CA PRO A 77 17.87 -17.05 6.57
C PRO A 77 16.41 -16.92 6.14
N ASP A 78 15.51 -16.45 7.01
CA ASP A 78 14.08 -16.32 6.71
C ASP A 78 13.81 -15.04 5.90
N LEU A 79 14.44 -13.92 6.28
CA LEU A 79 14.41 -12.70 5.47
C LEU A 79 15.05 -12.96 4.09
N ARG A 80 16.22 -13.62 4.05
CA ARG A 80 16.87 -13.96 2.79
C ARG A 80 16.00 -14.85 1.90
N ARG A 81 15.38 -15.89 2.46
CA ARG A 81 14.45 -16.75 1.70
C ARG A 81 13.26 -15.95 1.16
N ALA A 82 12.69 -15.06 1.97
CA ALA A 82 11.55 -14.24 1.56
C ALA A 82 11.91 -13.31 0.39
N VAL A 83 13.05 -12.61 0.47
CA VAL A 83 13.51 -11.70 -0.60
C VAL A 83 13.88 -12.47 -1.87
N ASN A 84 14.64 -13.56 -1.72
CA ASN A 84 15.07 -14.41 -2.84
C ASN A 84 13.90 -15.03 -3.62
N GLY A 85 12.75 -15.27 -2.96
CA GLY A 85 11.54 -15.73 -3.63
C GLY A 85 10.96 -14.75 -4.65
N TYR A 86 11.38 -13.48 -4.63
CA TYR A 86 10.97 -12.44 -5.58
C TYR A 86 12.08 -12.02 -6.56
N LEU A 87 13.30 -12.54 -6.39
CA LEU A 87 14.43 -12.23 -7.24
C LEU A 87 14.62 -13.31 -8.31
N PRO A 88 15.06 -12.96 -9.53
CA PRO A 88 15.53 -13.93 -10.51
C PRO A 88 16.68 -14.80 -9.97
N ASP A 89 16.89 -15.98 -10.56
CA ASP A 89 17.92 -16.93 -10.11
C ASP A 89 19.35 -16.38 -10.17
N ASP A 90 19.63 -15.47 -11.11
CA ASP A 90 20.94 -14.83 -11.29
C ASP A 90 21.17 -13.65 -10.33
N SER A 91 20.13 -13.23 -9.61
CA SER A 91 20.12 -12.06 -8.73
C SER A 91 19.91 -12.44 -7.27
N GLN A 92 20.06 -13.72 -6.93
CA GLN A 92 19.84 -14.27 -5.60
C GLN A 92 20.83 -13.68 -4.58
N LEU A 93 20.32 -13.28 -3.42
CA LEU A 93 21.13 -12.76 -2.32
C LEU A 93 21.76 -13.90 -1.51
N TRP A 94 23.00 -13.69 -1.12
CA TRP A 94 23.84 -14.55 -0.29
C TRP A 94 23.98 -13.99 1.14
N PRO A 95 24.40 -14.80 2.12
CA PRO A 95 24.52 -14.36 3.52
C PRO A 95 25.48 -13.19 3.75
N ILE A 96 26.43 -12.98 2.82
CA ILE A 96 27.44 -11.91 2.89
C ILE A 96 27.00 -10.63 2.20
N ASP A 97 25.89 -10.65 1.47
CA ASP A 97 25.42 -9.48 0.73
C ASP A 97 24.88 -8.43 1.70
N GLU A 98 25.19 -7.18 1.42
CA GLU A 98 24.83 -6.04 2.26
C GLU A 98 23.44 -5.50 1.90
N ILE A 99 22.64 -5.25 2.92
CA ILE A 99 21.37 -4.54 2.82
C ILE A 99 21.38 -3.30 3.70
N VAL A 100 20.59 -2.31 3.27
CA VAL A 100 20.44 -1.04 3.98
C VAL A 100 19.06 -0.97 4.62
N ASN A 101 19.03 -0.87 5.94
CA ASN A 101 17.83 -0.53 6.67
C ASN A 101 17.72 1.00 6.76
N MET A 102 16.78 1.56 6.00
CA MET A 102 16.51 3.00 5.97
C MET A 102 15.74 3.51 7.20
N GLN A 103 15.09 2.61 7.97
CA GLN A 103 14.22 2.95 9.10
C GLN A 103 14.51 2.05 10.32
N PRO A 104 15.75 2.02 10.84
CA PRO A 104 16.16 1.05 11.85
C PRO A 104 15.41 1.18 13.17
N GLU A 105 15.14 2.42 13.62
CA GLU A 105 14.38 2.64 14.85
C GLU A 105 12.94 2.15 14.72
N PHE A 106 12.27 2.44 13.60
CA PHE A 106 10.93 1.94 13.32
C PHE A 106 10.86 0.40 13.38
N PHE A 107 11.75 -0.30 12.66
CA PHE A 107 11.74 -1.77 12.66
C PHE A 107 12.09 -2.37 14.02
N SER A 108 13.03 -1.77 14.75
CA SER A 108 13.35 -2.18 16.12
C SER A 108 12.15 -2.04 17.05
N ARG A 109 11.39 -0.94 16.93
CA ARG A 109 10.16 -0.71 17.72
C ARG A 109 9.04 -1.65 17.28
N LEU A 110 8.87 -1.87 15.99
CA LEU A 110 7.86 -2.79 15.46
C LEU A 110 8.09 -4.22 16.00
N ASP A 111 9.34 -4.67 16.00
CA ASP A 111 9.69 -6.00 16.50
C ASP A 111 9.44 -6.13 18.00
N ALA A 112 10.00 -5.21 18.79
CA ALA A 112 9.89 -5.19 20.24
C ALA A 112 8.44 -5.02 20.75
N THR A 113 7.63 -4.23 20.04
CA THR A 113 6.30 -3.84 20.52
C THR A 113 5.20 -4.73 19.97
N HIS A 114 5.42 -5.40 18.84
CA HIS A 114 4.34 -6.07 18.11
C HIS A 114 4.68 -7.48 17.65
N LEU A 115 5.75 -7.71 16.89
CA LEU A 115 6.00 -9.03 16.28
C LEU A 115 6.27 -10.14 17.31
N CYS A 116 6.81 -9.77 18.47
CA CYS A 116 7.09 -10.68 19.58
C CYS A 116 5.88 -10.99 20.48
N LYS A 117 4.72 -10.31 20.30
CA LYS A 117 3.52 -10.55 21.12
C LYS A 117 2.70 -11.71 20.59
N THR A 118 2.29 -12.62 21.48
CA THR A 118 1.43 -13.76 21.15
C THR A 118 0.14 -13.30 20.45
N GLY A 119 -0.14 -13.87 19.28
CA GLY A 119 -1.35 -13.55 18.49
C GLY A 119 -1.26 -12.26 17.66
N TYR A 120 -0.20 -11.45 17.79
CA TYR A 120 -0.05 -10.25 16.95
C TYR A 120 0.09 -10.60 15.47
N GLN A 121 0.86 -11.65 15.15
CA GLN A 121 1.09 -12.09 13.77
C GLN A 121 -0.23 -12.37 13.02
N GLU A 122 -1.20 -13.00 13.67
CA GLU A 122 -2.52 -13.26 13.07
C GLU A 122 -3.32 -11.97 12.87
N ARG A 123 -3.27 -11.02 13.82
CA ARG A 123 -3.90 -9.70 13.65
C ARG A 123 -3.24 -8.90 12.52
N PHE A 124 -1.91 -8.97 12.43
CA PHE A 124 -1.14 -8.29 11.38
C PHE A 124 -1.43 -8.87 10.00
N LYS A 125 -1.61 -10.19 9.88
CA LYS A 125 -2.09 -10.83 8.64
C LYS A 125 -3.48 -10.32 8.24
N LEU A 126 -4.40 -10.16 9.20
CA LEU A 126 -5.73 -9.59 8.92
C LEU A 126 -5.63 -8.14 8.44
N PHE A 127 -4.75 -7.36 9.06
CA PHE A 127 -4.48 -5.97 8.67
C PHE A 127 -3.89 -5.87 7.25
N LEU A 128 -2.90 -6.70 6.92
CA LEU A 128 -2.36 -6.80 5.56
C LEU A 128 -3.42 -7.27 4.56
N GLY A 129 -4.28 -8.21 4.94
CA GLY A 129 -5.41 -8.64 4.11
C GLY A 129 -6.37 -7.49 3.79
N ALA A 130 -6.68 -6.65 4.78
CA ALA A 130 -7.52 -5.46 4.59
C ALA A 130 -6.86 -4.44 3.65
N TYR A 131 -5.55 -4.22 3.75
CA TYR A 131 -4.78 -3.39 2.81
C TYR A 131 -4.87 -3.92 1.38
N VAL A 132 -4.65 -5.22 1.17
CA VAL A 132 -4.70 -5.84 -0.16
C VAL A 132 -6.09 -5.70 -0.77
N VAL A 133 -7.15 -5.91 0.01
CA VAL A 133 -8.53 -5.72 -0.46
C VAL A 133 -8.80 -4.27 -0.82
N TRP A 134 -8.38 -3.30 0.01
CA TRP A 134 -8.50 -1.88 -0.31
C TRP A 134 -7.77 -1.55 -1.63
N ALA A 135 -6.51 -1.98 -1.76
CA ALA A 135 -5.65 -1.68 -2.91
C ALA A 135 -6.17 -2.28 -4.23
N LEU A 136 -6.73 -3.49 -4.19
CA LEU A 136 -7.22 -4.19 -5.37
C LEU A 136 -8.70 -3.94 -5.66
N SER A 137 -9.48 -3.45 -4.69
CA SER A 137 -10.91 -3.17 -4.86
C SER A 137 -11.28 -2.40 -6.13
N PRO A 138 -10.50 -1.38 -6.58
CA PRO A 138 -10.82 -0.62 -7.78
C PRO A 138 -10.71 -1.44 -9.07
N MET A 139 -9.84 -2.44 -9.07
CA MET A 139 -9.61 -3.29 -10.24
C MET A 139 -10.64 -4.43 -10.33
N VAL A 140 -11.16 -4.90 -9.20
CA VAL A 140 -12.00 -6.10 -9.15
C VAL A 140 -13.50 -5.83 -9.10
N SER A 141 -13.96 -4.64 -8.64
CA SER A 141 -15.39 -4.37 -8.51
C SER A 141 -15.76 -2.89 -8.47
N THR A 142 -16.58 -2.46 -9.43
CA THR A 142 -17.19 -1.12 -9.45
C THR A 142 -18.08 -0.89 -8.22
N TYR A 143 -18.78 -1.91 -7.73
CA TYR A 143 -19.62 -1.81 -6.54
C TYR A 143 -18.79 -1.53 -5.27
N LEU A 144 -17.65 -2.22 -5.10
CA LEU A 144 -16.71 -1.96 -4.00
C LEU A 144 -16.15 -0.54 -4.09
N THR A 145 -15.77 -0.13 -5.29
CA THR A 145 -15.21 1.20 -5.54
C THR A 145 -16.21 2.29 -5.19
N ASN A 146 -17.45 2.20 -5.67
CA ASN A 146 -18.52 3.15 -5.34
C ASN A 146 -18.80 3.21 -3.84
N SER A 147 -18.82 2.04 -3.18
CA SER A 147 -19.07 1.97 -1.73
C SER A 147 -17.93 2.60 -0.94
N MET A 148 -16.67 2.34 -1.34
CA MET A 148 -15.49 2.98 -0.77
C MET A 148 -15.56 4.49 -0.92
N LEU A 149 -15.79 4.99 -2.15
CA LEU A 149 -15.82 6.42 -2.44
C LEU A 149 -16.94 7.13 -1.68
N ALA A 150 -18.12 6.50 -1.59
CA ALA A 150 -19.24 7.01 -0.82
C ALA A 150 -18.95 7.05 0.69
N ASP A 151 -18.34 6.01 1.24
CA ASP A 151 -17.96 5.98 2.66
C ASP A 151 -16.90 7.06 2.95
N MET A 152 -15.97 7.27 2.02
CA MET A 152 -14.90 8.27 2.09
C MET A 152 -15.34 9.72 1.77
N ASN A 153 -16.63 9.96 1.52
CA ASN A 153 -17.15 11.27 1.11
C ASN A 153 -16.41 11.88 -0.12
N ARG A 154 -15.86 11.04 -1.00
CA ARG A 154 -15.17 11.51 -2.22
C ARG A 154 -16.22 11.80 -3.29
N LEU A 155 -16.13 12.98 -3.91
CA LEU A 155 -17.01 13.42 -5.00
C LEU A 155 -16.70 12.77 -6.37
N SER A 156 -15.78 11.80 -6.44
CA SER A 156 -15.46 11.14 -7.71
C SER A 156 -16.43 10.00 -7.99
N THR A 157 -16.71 9.75 -9.27
CA THR A 157 -17.37 8.51 -9.69
C THR A 157 -16.37 7.34 -9.58
N ALA A 158 -16.87 6.09 -9.51
CA ALA A 158 -15.98 4.93 -9.56
C ALA A 158 -15.19 4.87 -10.88
N ASP A 159 -15.77 5.32 -11.98
CA ASP A 159 -15.10 5.27 -13.28
C ASP A 159 -13.94 6.28 -13.34
N ASP A 160 -14.12 7.50 -12.82
CA ASP A 160 -13.03 8.48 -12.70
C ASP A 160 -11.91 7.98 -11.80
N TYR A 161 -12.28 7.36 -10.67
CA TYR A 161 -11.30 6.81 -9.73
C TYR A 161 -10.52 5.65 -10.34
N ARG A 162 -11.18 4.74 -11.03
CA ARG A 162 -10.54 3.61 -11.72
C ARG A 162 -9.65 4.09 -12.84
N PHE A 163 -10.11 5.07 -13.62
CA PHE A 163 -9.31 5.68 -14.68
C PHE A 163 -8.04 6.32 -14.13
N SER A 164 -8.15 7.10 -13.04
CA SER A 164 -6.99 7.65 -12.33
C SER A 164 -6.04 6.56 -11.83
N LYS A 165 -6.56 5.46 -11.26
CA LYS A 165 -5.72 4.31 -10.84
C LYS A 165 -5.03 3.60 -12.00
N CYS A 166 -5.68 3.50 -13.16
CA CYS A 166 -5.04 2.99 -14.38
C CYS A 166 -3.89 3.89 -14.83
N ILE A 167 -4.07 5.22 -14.80
CA ILE A 167 -2.99 6.17 -15.12
C ILE A 167 -1.82 6.00 -14.14
N GLU A 168 -2.08 5.98 -12.83
CA GLU A 168 -1.04 5.79 -11.81
C GLU A 168 -0.30 4.44 -11.96
N ALA A 169 -0.99 3.41 -12.46
CA ALA A 169 -0.39 2.11 -12.74
C ALA A 169 0.49 2.16 -13.99
N MET A 170 0.00 2.77 -15.09
CA MET A 170 0.79 2.97 -16.32
C MET A 170 2.04 3.82 -16.05
N GLU A 171 1.93 4.88 -15.27
CA GLU A 171 3.07 5.73 -14.90
C GLU A 171 4.16 4.97 -14.15
N ALA A 172 3.80 3.96 -13.35
CA ALA A 172 4.80 3.16 -12.64
C ALA A 172 5.35 1.97 -13.44
N LEU A 173 4.51 1.32 -14.25
CA LEU A 173 4.95 0.16 -15.03
C LEU A 173 5.69 0.60 -16.30
N MET A 174 5.29 1.73 -16.87
CA MET A 174 5.77 2.24 -18.16
C MET A 174 6.06 3.74 -18.08
N PRO A 175 6.91 4.19 -17.13
CA PRO A 175 7.18 5.63 -16.92
C PRO A 175 7.69 6.32 -18.19
N LEU A 176 8.47 5.60 -18.99
CA LEU A 176 9.05 6.11 -20.23
C LEU A 176 8.01 6.28 -21.35
N VAL A 177 6.91 5.52 -21.34
CA VAL A 177 5.88 5.60 -22.39
C VAL A 177 5.07 6.87 -22.27
N ASN A 178 4.69 7.28 -21.06
CA ASN A 178 4.01 8.56 -20.87
C ASN A 178 4.91 9.74 -21.25
N TRP A 179 6.20 9.70 -20.91
CA TRP A 179 7.16 10.72 -21.33
C TRP A 179 7.27 10.80 -22.86
N GLN A 180 7.39 9.64 -23.51
CA GLN A 180 7.49 9.53 -24.96
C GLN A 180 6.24 10.06 -25.67
N LEU A 181 5.04 9.67 -25.23
CA LEU A 181 3.78 10.18 -25.77
C LEU A 181 3.62 11.69 -25.57
N HIS A 182 4.08 12.23 -24.44
CA HIS A 182 4.02 13.67 -24.18
C HIS A 182 5.00 14.45 -25.07
N ARG A 183 6.19 13.90 -25.30
CA ARG A 183 7.19 14.48 -26.20
C ARG A 183 6.73 14.44 -27.66
N ASP A 184 6.29 13.29 -28.13
CA ASP A 184 5.87 13.10 -29.52
C ASP A 184 4.58 13.91 -29.82
N GLY A 185 3.68 14.06 -28.84
CA GLY A 185 2.51 14.94 -28.95
C GLY A 185 2.82 16.45 -28.91
N GLN A 186 4.00 16.86 -28.41
CA GLN A 186 4.47 18.25 -28.51
C GLN A 186 5.14 18.55 -29.86
N GLU A 187 5.77 17.57 -30.49
CA GLU A 187 6.33 17.70 -31.85
C GLU A 187 5.22 17.90 -32.91
N ASP A 188 4.04 17.28 -32.72
CA ASP A 188 2.86 17.48 -33.58
C ASP A 188 2.16 18.85 -33.38
N LEU A 189 2.57 19.64 -32.39
CA LEU A 189 2.05 20.99 -32.10
C LEU A 189 2.98 22.12 -32.57
N GLU A 190 4.17 21.82 -33.11
CA GLU A 190 4.97 22.82 -33.83
C GLU A 190 4.21 23.22 -35.10
N PRO A 191 3.74 24.47 -35.22
CA PRO A 191 2.85 24.79 -36.30
C PRO A 191 3.69 25.03 -37.57
N THR A 192 3.40 24.24 -38.60
CA THR A 192 4.07 24.19 -39.91
C THR A 192 4.01 25.49 -40.74
N TRP A 193 3.55 26.61 -40.18
CA TRP A 193 3.49 27.90 -40.88
C TRP A 193 4.80 28.71 -40.84
N ARG A 194 5.88 28.22 -40.21
CA ARG A 194 7.21 28.87 -40.31
C ARG A 194 8.02 28.50 -41.56
N ALA A 195 7.43 27.78 -42.51
CA ALA A 195 8.01 27.50 -43.81
C ALA A 195 7.03 27.88 -44.95
N ALA A 196 6.73 29.18 -45.08
CA ALA A 196 6.19 29.77 -46.30
C ALA A 196 6.56 31.26 -46.37
#